data_AF-A0A7V5FQ39-F1
#
_entry.id   AF-A0A7V5FQ39-F1
#
_cell.length_a   1.000
_cell.length_b   1.000
_cell.length_c   1.000
_cell.angle_alpha   90.00
_cell.angle_beta   90.00
_cell.angle_gamma   90.00
#
_symmetry.space_group_name_H-M   'P 1'
#
loop_
_entity.id
_entity.type
_entity.pdbx_description
1 polymer ?
#
loop_
_entity_poly.entity_id
_entity_poly.type
_entity_poly.pdbx_seq_one_letter_code
_entity_poly.pdbx_strand_id
1 'polypeptide(L)'
;MKTPFKFIAALVIAALLFLFIIYLFYREDTTKRPQQLAVTTAGYVEMCLSCHKDEKLDTAHDALVVGCSPCHLGDALAIDKKKAHAGMVLNPGDLRVVEKTCGVEGCHPADPHKVKNSLMATNRGILSTLLYYWGERDSQDENITVEQLLESGETSLALDYFRKLCATCHLWKQKNDMPDAPAFFNAKGGGCSACHSVPPPGEKRLTVTSFNPPTTQGKNDTKKTKIHPLVIKQIPEENCIRCHNRSGRIGISYTGIFESEGYGTPYEKGHLSSNRLPGGRFYLKIAEDIHHKKEMACIDCHTRDEIMGDGTSYAHYEEQLEISCEFCHSDKPGTTRKGKKLTNLKKEQGRFVLIGRNNEKHYPLSPPKKESCGYPGHKRLTCESCHSTWVPQCYGCHVKRDKRETDLDKLTLKQTPGWWEEGRSYIRYEKPMLAVWEDEVVIVTPGCQDVVTLIDEKGKVEAGFDRFTMAAINPHTTQEKGRDCADCHSSPKTLGLGEGTVLKKDGKWKFVPVDQGVETGEGRTVGFDNFVTIDGKALQHGSRKNLRPFNGEELRRILRVGLCLQCHKTYNDPAYREYDPQRPCPVYKEP
;
A
#
# COMPACT_ATOMS: atom_id res chain seq x y z
N MET A 1 1.13 -82.90 31.56
CA MET A 1 1.59 -81.79 32.42
C MET A 1 1.64 -80.51 31.61
N LYS A 2 0.86 -79.50 32.03
CA LYS A 2 0.73 -78.21 31.34
C LYS A 2 1.99 -77.35 31.56
N THR A 3 2.47 -76.76 30.47
CA THR A 3 3.13 -75.45 30.34
C THR A 3 4.58 -75.25 30.86
N PRO A 4 5.60 -75.49 30.02
CA PRO A 4 6.89 -74.77 30.09
C PRO A 4 6.79 -73.36 29.47
N PHE A 5 5.77 -73.13 28.64
CA PHE A 5 5.53 -71.84 27.96
C PHE A 5 5.25 -70.69 28.94
N LYS A 6 4.58 -70.96 30.06
CA LYS A 6 4.27 -69.94 31.08
C LYS A 6 5.52 -69.45 31.81
N PHE A 7 6.52 -70.31 32.01
CA PHE A 7 7.74 -69.97 32.74
C PHE A 7 8.70 -69.14 31.88
N ILE A 8 8.84 -69.49 30.60
CA ILE A 8 9.62 -68.72 29.63
C ILE A 8 8.97 -67.35 29.38
N ALA A 9 7.64 -67.30 29.24
CA ALA A 9 6.92 -66.04 29.12
C ALA A 9 7.11 -65.14 30.37
N ALA A 10 7.09 -65.71 31.57
CA ALA A 10 7.32 -64.95 32.81
C ALA A 10 8.76 -64.38 32.88
N LEU A 11 9.77 -65.14 32.45
CA LEU A 11 11.16 -64.67 32.39
C LEU A 11 11.38 -63.57 31.35
N VAL A 12 10.77 -63.68 30.17
CA VAL A 12 10.82 -62.63 29.14
C VAL A 12 10.13 -61.35 29.63
N ILE A 13 8.97 -61.48 30.28
CA ILE A 13 8.26 -60.34 30.89
C ILE A 13 9.11 -59.69 31.99
N ALA A 14 9.74 -60.49 32.86
CA ALA A 14 10.62 -59.97 33.92
C ALA A 14 11.85 -59.24 33.35
N ALA A 15 12.47 -59.77 32.29
CA ALA A 15 13.59 -59.12 31.61
C ALA A 15 13.17 -57.82 30.92
N LEU A 16 12.01 -57.79 30.27
CA LEU A 16 11.45 -56.58 29.67
C LEU A 16 11.11 -55.53 30.73
N LEU A 17 10.55 -55.93 31.87
CA LEU A 17 10.29 -55.03 33.00
C LEU A 17 11.58 -54.46 33.58
N PHE A 18 12.62 -55.29 33.74
CA PHE A 18 13.92 -54.84 34.23
C PHE A 18 14.60 -53.85 33.27
N LEU A 19 14.59 -54.15 31.96
CA LEU A 19 15.08 -53.22 30.93
C LEU A 19 14.27 -51.92 30.89
N PHE A 20 12.95 -52.00 31.07
CA PHE A 20 12.09 -50.83 31.16
C PHE A 20 12.42 -49.96 32.39
N ILE A 21 12.67 -50.59 33.55
CA ILE A 21 13.09 -49.88 34.77
C ILE A 21 14.44 -49.19 34.54
N ILE A 22 15.44 -49.89 33.98
CA ILE A 22 16.74 -49.28 33.64
C ILE A 22 16.55 -48.10 32.69
N TYR A 23 15.70 -48.24 31.67
CA TYR A 23 15.39 -47.16 30.75
C TYR A 23 14.73 -45.96 31.45
N LEU A 24 13.81 -46.19 32.40
CA LEU A 24 13.20 -45.12 33.18
C LEU A 24 14.23 -44.41 34.08
N PHE A 25 15.12 -45.14 34.75
CA PHE A 25 16.20 -44.55 35.55
C PHE A 25 17.17 -43.74 34.68
N TYR A 26 17.62 -44.30 33.55
CA TYR A 26 18.48 -43.60 32.61
C TYR A 26 17.82 -42.33 32.10
N ARG A 27 16.52 -42.39 31.77
CA ARG A 27 15.76 -41.24 31.30
C ARG A 27 15.60 -40.18 32.38
N GLU A 28 15.31 -40.56 33.63
CA GLU A 28 15.18 -39.61 34.73
C GLU A 28 16.52 -38.94 35.04
N ASP A 29 17.61 -39.70 35.11
CA ASP A 29 18.97 -39.21 35.38
C ASP A 29 19.49 -38.27 34.27
N THR A 30 19.15 -38.55 33.01
CA THR A 30 19.56 -37.70 31.87
C THR A 30 18.66 -36.49 31.64
N THR A 31 17.47 -36.42 32.25
CA THR A 31 16.55 -35.29 32.08
C THR A 31 16.97 -34.11 32.97
N LYS A 32 17.61 -33.11 32.36
CA LYS A 32 17.95 -31.86 33.05
C LYS A 32 16.70 -31.01 33.30
N ARG A 33 16.16 -31.05 34.52
CA ARG A 33 15.04 -30.21 34.95
C ARG A 33 15.54 -28.88 35.54
N PRO A 34 14.89 -27.75 35.26
CA PRO A 34 15.22 -26.50 35.95
C PRO A 34 14.90 -26.63 37.44
N GLN A 35 15.70 -25.97 38.29
CA GLN A 35 15.56 -26.02 39.75
C GLN A 35 14.24 -25.41 40.25
N GLN A 36 13.62 -24.54 39.46
CA GLN A 36 12.36 -23.87 39.77
C GLN A 36 11.44 -23.91 38.54
N LEU A 37 10.14 -23.97 38.78
CA LEU A 37 9.14 -23.75 37.74
C LEU A 37 9.23 -22.30 37.29
N ALA A 38 9.33 -22.10 35.98
CA ALA A 38 9.25 -20.77 35.41
C ALA A 38 7.78 -20.38 35.32
N VAL A 39 7.44 -19.24 35.94
CA VAL A 39 6.07 -18.72 36.03
C VAL A 39 6.11 -17.25 35.63
N THR A 40 5.12 -16.80 34.86
CA THR A 40 4.96 -15.39 34.53
C THR A 40 4.51 -14.59 35.75
N THR A 41 4.63 -13.28 35.69
CA THR A 41 4.16 -12.33 36.72
C THR A 41 2.65 -12.49 36.98
N ALA A 42 1.88 -12.94 35.98
CA ALA A 42 0.46 -13.21 36.10
C ALA A 42 0.12 -14.61 36.68
N GLY A 43 1.14 -15.42 37.03
CA GLY A 43 0.94 -16.72 37.69
C GLY A 43 0.80 -17.91 36.75
N TYR A 44 1.03 -17.75 35.45
CA TYR A 44 0.96 -18.84 34.48
C TYR A 44 2.30 -19.55 34.33
N VAL A 45 2.31 -20.89 34.27
CA VAL A 45 3.54 -21.65 34.03
C VAL A 45 4.02 -21.43 32.59
N GLU A 46 5.27 -21.04 32.43
CA GLU A 46 5.91 -20.81 31.13
C GLU A 46 7.34 -21.36 31.12
N MET A 47 7.46 -22.65 30.79
CA MET A 47 8.73 -23.36 30.80
C MET A 47 9.66 -22.96 29.64
N CYS A 48 9.18 -22.20 28.64
CA CYS A 48 10.05 -21.61 27.61
C CYS A 48 11.16 -20.75 28.26
N LEU A 49 10.83 -19.99 29.31
CA LEU A 49 11.75 -19.12 30.04
C LEU A 49 12.87 -19.87 30.78
N SER A 50 12.75 -21.20 30.92
CA SER A 50 13.83 -22.01 31.49
C SER A 50 15.06 -22.10 30.56
N CYS A 51 14.82 -21.96 29.25
CA CYS A 51 15.84 -22.05 28.20
C CYS A 51 16.03 -20.73 27.44
N HIS A 52 14.96 -19.94 27.31
CA HIS A 52 14.91 -18.65 26.60
C HIS A 52 14.89 -17.50 27.63
N LYS A 53 16.08 -17.00 28.00
CA LYS A 53 16.27 -16.00 29.06
C LYS A 53 16.75 -14.64 28.56
N ASP A 54 17.18 -14.57 27.30
CA ASP A 54 17.83 -13.39 26.74
C ASP A 54 16.91 -12.60 25.79
N GLU A 55 15.71 -13.11 25.56
CA GLU A 55 14.66 -12.53 24.73
C GLU A 55 14.12 -11.26 25.40
N LYS A 56 14.28 -10.13 24.71
CA LYS A 56 13.80 -8.82 25.16
C LYS A 56 12.68 -8.34 24.25
N LEU A 57 11.50 -8.19 24.82
CA LEU A 57 10.30 -7.70 24.14
C LEU A 57 9.97 -6.27 24.60
N ASP A 58 8.96 -5.68 23.97
CA ASP A 58 8.43 -4.41 24.46
C ASP A 58 7.63 -4.62 25.75
N THR A 59 7.41 -3.54 26.50
CA THR A 59 6.79 -3.59 27.83
C THR A 59 5.38 -4.20 27.83
N ALA A 60 4.60 -4.01 26.76
CA ALA A 60 3.23 -4.55 26.70
C ALA A 60 3.20 -6.06 26.43
N HIS A 61 4.27 -6.60 25.84
CA HIS A 61 4.40 -8.02 25.50
C HIS A 61 5.59 -8.68 26.20
N ASP A 62 6.01 -8.16 27.35
CA ASP A 62 7.18 -8.67 28.07
C ASP A 62 7.02 -10.18 28.37
N ALA A 63 8.06 -10.96 28.09
CA ALA A 63 8.02 -12.42 28.21
C ALA A 63 7.80 -12.88 29.67
N LEU A 64 8.21 -12.07 30.66
CA LEU A 64 7.93 -12.34 32.07
C LEU A 64 6.49 -12.01 32.45
N VAL A 65 5.78 -11.21 31.67
CA VAL A 65 4.38 -10.84 31.96
C VAL A 65 3.43 -11.77 31.21
N VAL A 66 3.58 -11.86 29.89
CA VAL A 66 2.67 -12.60 29.01
C VAL A 66 3.10 -14.06 28.85
N GLY A 67 4.40 -14.35 28.84
CA GLY A 67 4.93 -15.63 28.42
C GLY A 67 5.14 -15.71 26.90
N CYS A 68 5.75 -16.80 26.44
CA CYS A 68 6.08 -17.01 25.03
C CYS A 68 4.97 -17.75 24.29
N SER A 69 4.36 -18.72 24.95
CA SER A 69 3.36 -19.63 24.39
C SER A 69 2.03 -18.96 23.99
N PRO A 70 1.53 -17.86 24.61
CA PRO A 70 0.32 -17.20 24.10
C PRO A 70 0.52 -16.61 22.70
N CYS A 71 1.74 -16.21 22.37
CA CYS A 71 2.08 -15.71 21.04
C CYS A 71 2.49 -16.86 20.12
N HIS A 72 3.47 -17.66 20.54
CA HIS A 72 4.10 -18.64 19.66
C HIS A 72 3.46 -20.02 19.70
N LEU A 73 2.41 -20.22 20.51
CA LEU A 73 1.82 -21.53 20.79
C LEU A 73 2.89 -22.50 21.37
N GLY A 74 2.69 -23.80 21.17
CA GLY A 74 3.55 -24.83 21.76
C GLY A 74 3.07 -25.29 23.14
N ASP A 75 3.87 -26.15 23.77
CA ASP A 75 3.59 -26.70 25.10
C ASP A 75 4.41 -25.96 26.16
N ALA A 76 3.76 -25.00 26.84
CA ALA A 76 4.34 -24.18 27.89
C ALA A 76 4.77 -24.98 29.13
N LEU A 77 4.35 -26.24 29.27
CA LEU A 77 4.67 -27.10 30.42
C LEU A 77 5.84 -28.06 30.11
N ALA A 78 6.20 -28.21 28.84
CA ALA A 78 7.27 -29.10 28.43
C ALA A 78 8.64 -28.43 28.51
N ILE A 79 9.60 -29.14 29.09
CA ILE A 79 11.03 -28.77 29.08
C ILE A 79 11.82 -29.50 27.98
N ASP A 80 11.24 -30.54 27.40
CA ASP A 80 11.83 -31.23 26.26
C ASP A 80 11.65 -30.37 25.01
N LYS A 81 12.77 -30.09 24.32
CA LYS A 81 12.80 -29.22 23.14
C LYS A 81 11.78 -29.62 22.06
N LYS A 82 11.61 -30.91 21.79
CA LYS A 82 10.73 -31.37 20.71
C LYS A 82 9.26 -31.22 21.12
N LYS A 83 8.95 -31.52 22.38
CA LYS A 83 7.59 -31.37 22.92
C LYS A 83 7.19 -29.90 23.06
N ALA A 84 8.05 -29.08 23.67
CA ALA A 84 7.79 -27.65 23.88
C ALA A 84 7.49 -26.93 22.56
N HIS A 85 8.28 -27.22 21.52
CA HIS A 85 8.12 -26.58 20.23
C HIS A 85 7.07 -27.23 19.31
N ALA A 86 6.42 -28.31 19.73
CA ALA A 86 5.41 -28.98 18.91
C ALA A 86 4.19 -28.06 18.72
N GLY A 87 3.85 -27.75 17.47
CA GLY A 87 2.71 -26.89 17.15
C GLY A 87 2.98 -25.38 17.30
N MET A 88 4.23 -24.97 17.52
CA MET A 88 4.57 -23.55 17.54
C MET A 88 4.38 -22.86 16.19
N VAL A 89 4.05 -21.57 16.26
CA VAL A 89 3.99 -20.66 15.12
C VAL A 89 5.11 -19.64 15.22
N LEU A 90 5.81 -19.42 14.11
CA LEU A 90 6.93 -18.47 14.07
C LEU A 90 6.44 -17.01 14.04
N ASN A 91 5.35 -16.74 13.33
CA ASN A 91 4.73 -15.42 13.24
C ASN A 91 3.34 -15.44 13.89
N PRO A 92 3.18 -14.95 15.13
CA PRO A 92 1.87 -14.86 15.78
C PRO A 92 0.90 -13.94 15.04
N GLY A 93 1.40 -12.89 14.38
CA GLY A 93 0.55 -11.91 13.71
C GLY A 93 -0.09 -12.40 12.41
N ASP A 94 0.20 -13.61 11.96
CA ASP A 94 -0.31 -14.14 10.70
C ASP A 94 -1.82 -14.37 10.74
N LEU A 95 -2.56 -13.85 9.75
CA LEU A 95 -4.03 -13.87 9.74
C LEU A 95 -4.63 -15.28 9.80
N ARG A 96 -3.87 -16.31 9.42
CA ARG A 96 -4.29 -17.73 9.47
C ARG A 96 -4.33 -18.29 10.90
N VAL A 97 -3.59 -17.69 11.83
CA VAL A 97 -3.48 -18.17 13.22
C VAL A 97 -3.75 -17.07 14.26
N VAL A 98 -3.97 -15.83 13.83
CA VAL A 98 -4.09 -14.66 14.71
C VAL A 98 -5.20 -14.81 15.76
N GLU A 99 -6.30 -15.49 15.44
CA GLU A 99 -7.40 -15.80 16.37
C GLU A 99 -6.94 -16.60 17.60
N LYS A 100 -5.88 -17.41 17.44
CA LYS A 100 -5.30 -18.26 18.51
C LYS A 100 -4.13 -17.58 19.23
N THR A 101 -3.75 -16.38 18.82
CA THR A 101 -2.57 -15.69 19.32
C THR A 101 -2.92 -14.26 19.73
N CYS A 102 -2.77 -13.25 18.87
CA CYS A 102 -3.10 -11.86 19.21
C CYS A 102 -4.60 -11.67 19.52
N GLY A 103 -5.46 -12.46 18.90
CA GLY A 103 -6.92 -12.40 18.99
C GLY A 103 -7.56 -13.09 20.19
N VAL A 104 -6.76 -13.64 21.12
CA VAL A 104 -7.32 -14.31 22.30
C VAL A 104 -7.90 -13.30 23.30
N GLU A 105 -8.75 -13.80 24.19
CA GLU A 105 -9.28 -13.01 25.30
C GLU A 105 -8.15 -12.46 26.17
N GLY A 106 -8.29 -11.20 26.63
CA GLY A 106 -7.24 -10.50 27.37
C GLY A 106 -6.16 -9.84 26.50
N CYS A 107 -6.17 -10.05 25.19
CA CYS A 107 -5.27 -9.39 24.23
C CYS A 107 -6.04 -8.44 23.30
N HIS A 108 -6.17 -8.80 22.02
CA HIS A 108 -6.80 -8.00 20.98
C HIS A 108 -7.99 -8.71 20.30
N PRO A 109 -9.01 -9.17 21.03
CA PRO A 109 -10.03 -10.08 20.48
C PRO A 109 -10.90 -9.49 19.38
N ALA A 110 -11.07 -8.18 19.33
CA ALA A 110 -11.86 -7.52 18.29
C ALA A 110 -11.08 -7.22 16.99
N ASP A 111 -9.75 -7.17 17.07
CA ASP A 111 -8.92 -6.68 15.97
C ASP A 111 -8.76 -7.67 14.80
N PRO A 112 -8.66 -9.00 14.99
CA PRO A 112 -8.63 -9.97 13.90
C PRO A 112 -9.77 -9.80 12.90
N HIS A 113 -11.00 -9.70 13.40
CA HIS A 113 -12.19 -9.51 12.57
C HIS A 113 -12.11 -8.20 11.77
N LYS A 114 -11.68 -7.11 12.41
CA LYS A 114 -11.49 -5.82 11.73
C LYS A 114 -10.47 -5.92 10.61
N VAL A 115 -9.28 -6.45 10.92
CA VAL A 115 -8.16 -6.53 9.99
C VAL A 115 -8.48 -7.42 8.80
N LYS A 116 -9.09 -8.59 9.01
CA LYS A 116 -9.47 -9.51 7.93
C LYS A 116 -10.48 -8.90 6.96
N ASN A 117 -11.35 -8.01 7.43
CA ASN A 117 -12.32 -7.29 6.60
C ASN A 117 -11.76 -6.01 5.96
N SER A 118 -10.58 -5.55 6.35
CA SER A 118 -9.94 -4.37 5.74
C SER A 118 -9.53 -4.60 4.29
N LEU A 119 -9.53 -3.55 3.47
CA LEU A 119 -9.08 -3.62 2.07
C LEU A 119 -7.63 -4.08 1.90
N MET A 120 -6.74 -3.88 2.88
CA MET A 120 -5.37 -4.39 2.82
C MET A 120 -5.29 -5.91 3.00
N ALA A 121 -6.23 -6.52 3.73
CA ALA A 121 -6.33 -7.97 3.87
C ALA A 121 -7.12 -8.57 2.70
N THR A 122 -8.28 -8.02 2.38
CA THR A 122 -9.15 -8.59 1.34
C THR A 122 -8.60 -8.35 -0.06
N ASN A 123 -7.96 -7.20 -0.30
CA ASN A 123 -7.62 -6.69 -1.63
C ASN A 123 -8.81 -6.64 -2.60
N ARG A 124 -10.04 -6.64 -2.07
CA ARG A 124 -11.29 -6.72 -2.85
C ARG A 124 -11.35 -5.65 -3.94
N GLY A 125 -11.05 -4.39 -3.59
CA GLY A 125 -11.04 -3.30 -4.58
C GLY A 125 -10.06 -3.52 -5.74
N ILE A 126 -8.89 -4.14 -5.52
CA ILE A 126 -7.94 -4.45 -6.60
C ILE A 126 -8.46 -5.61 -7.45
N LEU A 127 -8.91 -6.68 -6.81
CA LEU A 127 -9.38 -7.89 -7.48
C LEU A 127 -10.60 -7.60 -8.35
N SER A 128 -11.64 -6.99 -7.77
CA SER A 128 -12.89 -6.68 -8.47
C SER A 128 -12.68 -5.67 -9.60
N THR A 129 -11.82 -4.65 -9.39
CA THR A 129 -11.49 -3.68 -10.45
C THR A 129 -10.76 -4.34 -11.61
N LEU A 130 -9.76 -5.19 -11.34
CA LEU A 130 -9.01 -5.88 -12.38
C LEU A 130 -9.89 -6.83 -13.20
N LEU A 131 -10.69 -7.64 -12.51
CA LEU A 131 -11.67 -8.55 -13.13
C LEU A 131 -12.65 -7.80 -14.05
N TYR A 132 -13.16 -6.65 -13.57
CA TYR A 132 -14.05 -5.80 -14.36
C TYR A 132 -13.36 -5.18 -15.58
N TYR A 133 -12.15 -4.64 -15.40
CA TYR A 133 -11.40 -4.01 -16.50
C TYR A 133 -11.03 -4.98 -17.60
N TRP A 134 -10.71 -6.23 -17.24
CA TRP A 134 -10.35 -7.28 -18.19
C TRP A 134 -11.57 -8.05 -18.70
N GLY A 135 -12.79 -7.60 -18.39
CA GLY A 135 -14.04 -8.15 -18.92
C GLY A 135 -14.40 -9.53 -18.39
N GLU A 136 -13.81 -9.97 -17.27
CA GLU A 136 -14.10 -11.26 -16.64
C GLU A 136 -15.29 -11.18 -15.67
N ARG A 137 -15.68 -9.98 -15.25
CA ARG A 137 -16.85 -9.70 -14.39
C ARG A 137 -17.53 -8.41 -14.85
N ASP A 138 -18.82 -8.29 -14.58
CA ASP A 138 -19.64 -7.14 -14.99
C ASP A 138 -19.69 -6.01 -13.95
N SER A 139 -19.15 -6.24 -12.74
CA SER A 139 -19.17 -5.28 -11.64
C SER A 139 -17.79 -5.09 -10.99
N GLN A 140 -17.57 -3.91 -10.42
CA GLN A 140 -16.42 -3.63 -9.55
C GLN A 140 -16.73 -3.92 -8.07
N ASP A 141 -17.95 -4.36 -7.76
CA ASP A 141 -18.43 -4.60 -6.38
C ASP A 141 -18.37 -6.09 -5.98
N GLU A 142 -17.70 -6.92 -6.77
CA GLU A 142 -17.63 -8.36 -6.56
C GLU A 142 -17.13 -8.69 -5.14
N ASN A 143 -17.74 -9.69 -4.51
CA ASN A 143 -17.34 -10.17 -3.19
C ASN A 143 -16.24 -11.24 -3.31
N ILE A 144 -15.07 -10.79 -3.76
CA ILE A 144 -13.87 -11.62 -3.92
C ILE A 144 -12.73 -11.09 -3.05
N THR A 145 -12.09 -11.97 -2.30
CA THR A 145 -11.00 -11.63 -1.38
C THR A 145 -9.79 -12.56 -1.56
N VAL A 146 -8.62 -12.11 -1.11
CA VAL A 146 -7.42 -12.95 -1.11
C VAL A 146 -7.59 -14.21 -0.25
N GLU A 147 -8.31 -14.14 0.86
CA GLU A 147 -8.62 -15.32 1.69
C GLU A 147 -9.41 -16.35 0.88
N GLN A 148 -10.48 -15.92 0.22
CA GLN A 148 -11.27 -16.81 -0.65
C GLN A 148 -10.43 -17.39 -1.79
N LEU A 149 -9.54 -16.61 -2.41
CA LEU A 149 -8.63 -17.10 -3.45
C LEU A 149 -7.63 -18.15 -2.94
N LEU A 150 -7.19 -18.04 -1.68
CA LEU A 150 -6.31 -19.03 -1.05
C LEU A 150 -7.05 -20.33 -0.73
N GLU A 151 -8.33 -20.23 -0.33
CA GLU A 151 -9.17 -21.38 0.00
C GLU A 151 -9.69 -22.12 -1.23
N SER A 152 -10.19 -21.39 -2.23
CA SER A 152 -10.82 -21.97 -3.43
C SER A 152 -9.81 -22.39 -4.49
N GLY A 153 -8.64 -21.72 -4.54
CA GLY A 153 -7.70 -21.86 -5.65
C GLY A 153 -8.21 -21.28 -6.97
N GLU A 154 -9.29 -20.48 -6.95
CA GLU A 154 -9.87 -19.86 -8.15
C GLU A 154 -8.80 -19.07 -8.91
N THR A 155 -8.78 -19.24 -10.24
CA THR A 155 -7.86 -18.56 -11.13
C THR A 155 -8.51 -18.27 -12.47
N SER A 156 -8.00 -17.25 -13.14
CA SER A 156 -8.43 -16.71 -14.42
C SER A 156 -7.26 -15.90 -15.00
N LEU A 157 -7.43 -15.22 -16.14
CA LEU A 157 -6.34 -14.43 -16.71
C LEU A 157 -5.98 -13.25 -15.78
N ALA A 158 -6.98 -12.50 -15.32
CA ALA A 158 -6.82 -11.41 -14.37
C ALA A 158 -6.32 -11.88 -12.99
N LEU A 159 -6.86 -12.99 -12.46
CA LEU A 159 -6.43 -13.51 -11.17
C LEU A 159 -5.01 -14.07 -11.21
N ASP A 160 -4.61 -14.72 -12.30
CA ASP A 160 -3.24 -15.18 -12.50
C ASP A 160 -2.25 -14.01 -12.58
N TYR A 161 -2.63 -12.93 -13.28
CA TYR A 161 -1.87 -11.67 -13.29
C TYR A 161 -1.70 -11.10 -11.88
N PHE A 162 -2.78 -11.00 -11.10
CA PHE A 162 -2.72 -10.55 -9.71
C PHE A 162 -1.82 -11.43 -8.84
N ARG A 163 -2.01 -12.76 -8.91
CA ARG A 163 -1.26 -13.78 -8.16
C ARG A 163 0.24 -13.67 -8.40
N LYS A 164 0.65 -13.39 -9.64
CA LYS A 164 2.06 -13.38 -10.02
C LYS A 164 2.72 -12.03 -9.96
N LEU A 165 2.03 -10.90 -10.18
CA LEU A 165 2.66 -9.58 -10.14
C LEU A 165 2.32 -8.77 -8.88
N CYS A 166 1.08 -8.87 -8.38
CA CYS A 166 0.54 -7.94 -7.38
C CYS A 166 0.52 -8.51 -5.96
N ALA A 167 0.45 -9.84 -5.81
CA ALA A 167 0.26 -10.51 -4.52
C ALA A 167 1.43 -10.39 -3.51
N THR A 168 2.45 -9.58 -3.77
CA THR A 168 3.45 -9.25 -2.71
C THR A 168 2.99 -8.15 -1.73
N CYS A 169 1.82 -7.55 -1.95
CA CYS A 169 1.39 -6.33 -1.23
C CYS A 169 0.18 -6.51 -0.29
N HIS A 170 -0.34 -7.73 -0.10
CA HIS A 170 -1.49 -7.98 0.79
C HIS A 170 -1.05 -8.54 2.15
N LEU A 171 -1.94 -8.47 3.15
CA LEU A 171 -1.62 -8.88 4.52
C LEU A 171 -1.54 -10.40 4.74
N TRP A 172 -2.22 -11.21 3.92
CA TRP A 172 -2.12 -12.69 3.94
C TRP A 172 -0.78 -13.24 3.44
N LYS A 173 0.06 -12.40 2.81
CA LYS A 173 1.37 -12.81 2.34
C LYS A 173 2.18 -13.26 3.55
N GLN A 174 2.84 -14.41 3.49
CA GLN A 174 3.60 -14.87 4.64
C GLN A 174 4.92 -14.10 4.74
N LYS A 175 5.42 -13.89 5.96
CA LYS A 175 6.71 -13.22 6.16
C LYS A 175 7.83 -14.24 5.93
N ASN A 176 8.92 -13.85 5.26
CA ASN A 176 10.07 -14.71 4.94
C ASN A 176 9.78 -15.94 4.04
N ASP A 177 8.80 -15.82 3.16
CA ASP A 177 8.32 -16.89 2.26
C ASP A 177 9.07 -16.99 0.92
N MET A 178 9.93 -16.03 0.60
CA MET A 178 10.67 -15.96 -0.65
C MET A 178 12.18 -15.89 -0.36
N PRO A 179 12.81 -16.98 0.12
CA PRO A 179 14.20 -16.94 0.61
C PRO A 179 15.22 -16.46 -0.43
N ASP A 180 14.96 -16.69 -1.72
CA ASP A 180 15.83 -16.26 -2.83
C ASP A 180 15.58 -14.81 -3.28
N ALA A 181 14.52 -14.16 -2.77
CA ALA A 181 14.21 -12.77 -3.05
C ALA A 181 14.94 -11.82 -2.07
N PRO A 182 15.22 -10.57 -2.48
CA PRO A 182 15.79 -9.57 -1.58
C PRO A 182 15.02 -9.43 -0.26
N ALA A 183 15.75 -9.23 0.85
CA ALA A 183 15.20 -9.17 2.21
C ALA A 183 14.01 -8.21 2.35
N PHE A 184 14.00 -7.12 1.58
CA PHE A 184 12.89 -6.16 1.52
C PHE A 184 11.54 -6.81 1.18
N PHE A 185 11.50 -7.78 0.27
CA PHE A 185 10.25 -8.48 -0.09
C PHE A 185 9.81 -9.46 0.99
N ASN A 186 10.77 -10.12 1.66
CA ASN A 186 10.52 -11.01 2.79
C ASN A 186 9.99 -10.29 4.03
N ALA A 187 10.28 -8.99 4.17
CA ALA A 187 9.77 -8.16 5.25
C ALA A 187 8.31 -7.71 5.07
N LYS A 188 7.67 -8.02 3.93
CA LYS A 188 6.25 -7.71 3.65
C LYS A 188 5.32 -8.80 4.19
N GLY A 189 4.07 -8.41 4.45
CA GLY A 189 3.02 -9.32 4.90
C GLY A 189 3.19 -9.79 6.34
N GLY A 190 2.50 -10.88 6.67
CA GLY A 190 2.50 -11.50 7.99
C GLY A 190 1.40 -10.97 8.91
N GLY A 191 0.28 -10.52 8.34
CA GLY A 191 -0.86 -9.97 9.08
C GLY A 191 -0.49 -8.78 9.96
N CYS A 192 -0.77 -8.87 11.26
CA CYS A 192 -0.47 -7.84 12.25
C CYS A 192 1.03 -7.46 12.26
N SER A 193 1.91 -8.44 12.04
CA SER A 193 3.37 -8.24 12.04
C SER A 193 3.89 -7.47 10.82
N ALA A 194 3.04 -7.21 9.81
CA ALA A 194 3.40 -6.35 8.68
C ALA A 194 3.68 -4.91 9.16
N CYS A 195 2.88 -4.44 10.11
CA CYS A 195 2.94 -3.08 10.64
C CYS A 195 3.55 -3.01 12.04
N HIS A 196 3.19 -3.96 12.91
CA HIS A 196 3.55 -3.89 14.33
C HIS A 196 4.94 -4.45 14.66
N SER A 197 5.69 -4.97 13.69
CA SER A 197 7.00 -5.58 13.95
C SER A 197 8.14 -4.65 13.54
N VAL A 198 9.09 -4.44 14.44
CA VAL A 198 10.35 -3.72 14.18
C VAL A 198 11.53 -4.45 14.80
N PRO A 199 12.75 -4.30 14.24
CA PRO A 199 13.93 -4.79 14.92
C PRO A 199 14.18 -4.02 16.23
N PRO A 200 14.89 -4.62 17.20
CA PRO A 200 15.21 -3.98 18.48
C PRO A 200 16.12 -2.75 18.31
N PRO A 201 16.22 -1.88 19.33
CA PRO A 201 17.09 -0.71 19.30
C PRO A 201 18.55 -1.07 18.96
N GLY A 202 19.19 -0.26 18.11
CA GLY A 202 20.56 -0.47 17.65
C GLY A 202 20.68 -1.27 16.34
N GLU A 203 19.64 -1.99 15.94
CA GLU A 203 19.59 -2.69 14.66
C GLU A 203 19.07 -1.79 13.53
N LYS A 204 19.67 -1.91 12.34
CA LYS A 204 19.26 -1.10 11.18
C LYS A 204 17.93 -1.60 10.62
N ARG A 205 16.98 -0.69 10.44
CA ARG A 205 15.71 -0.97 9.76
C ARG A 205 15.91 -1.01 8.25
N LEU A 206 15.25 -1.97 7.60
CA LEU A 206 15.14 -2.00 6.14
C LEU A 206 14.16 -0.93 5.69
N THR A 207 14.62 -0.01 4.84
CA THR A 207 13.76 0.99 4.19
C THR A 207 13.71 0.74 2.68
N VAL A 208 12.85 1.47 1.98
CA VAL A 208 12.77 1.39 0.51
C VAL A 208 14.02 1.95 -0.19
N THR A 209 14.83 2.78 0.48
CA THR A 209 16.09 3.33 -0.06
C THR A 209 17.34 2.66 0.53
N SER A 210 17.18 1.95 1.65
CA SER A 210 18.23 1.19 2.35
C SER A 210 17.79 -0.27 2.49
N PHE A 211 17.66 -0.95 1.36
CA PHE A 211 17.11 -2.32 1.25
C PHE A 211 18.16 -3.40 1.04
N ASN A 212 19.40 -3.03 0.71
CA ASN A 212 20.52 -3.95 0.64
C ASN A 212 21.15 -4.04 2.04
N PRO A 213 21.30 -5.24 2.62
CA PRO A 213 22.16 -5.39 3.78
C PRO A 213 23.58 -4.94 3.39
N PRO A 214 24.36 -4.30 4.29
CA PRO A 214 25.72 -3.92 3.98
C PRO A 214 26.49 -5.14 3.47
N THR A 215 26.95 -5.08 2.22
CA THR A 215 27.84 -6.07 1.61
C THR A 215 29.23 -5.93 2.20
N THR A 216 29.39 -6.35 3.45
CA THR A 216 30.68 -6.62 4.08
C THR A 216 30.45 -7.54 5.26
N GLN A 217 30.47 -8.86 5.01
CA GLN A 217 31.24 -9.80 5.81
C GLN A 217 31.22 -11.14 5.08
N GLY A 218 32.42 -11.69 4.90
CA GLY A 218 32.66 -12.92 4.16
C GLY A 218 31.88 -14.10 4.73
N LYS A 219 31.97 -15.22 4.02
CA LYS A 219 31.39 -16.53 4.34
C LYS A 219 31.86 -17.16 5.68
N ASN A 220 32.26 -16.37 6.68
CA ASN A 220 32.84 -16.84 7.95
C ASN A 220 32.30 -16.12 9.20
N ASP A 221 31.04 -15.69 9.24
CA ASP A 221 30.44 -15.20 10.49
C ASP A 221 29.67 -16.32 11.20
N THR A 222 30.32 -16.84 12.24
CA THR A 222 29.78 -17.57 13.38
C THR A 222 28.35 -17.15 13.75
N LYS A 223 27.45 -18.13 13.97
CA LYS A 223 26.11 -18.03 14.59
C LYS A 223 25.77 -16.61 15.10
N LYS A 224 25.31 -15.72 14.22
CA LYS A 224 24.67 -14.47 14.66
C LYS A 224 23.39 -14.87 15.41
N THR A 225 23.35 -14.59 16.71
CA THR A 225 22.19 -14.82 17.57
C THR A 225 20.98 -14.16 16.92
N LYS A 226 19.95 -14.93 16.60
CA LYS A 226 18.71 -14.37 16.03
C LYS A 226 18.03 -13.56 17.13
N ILE A 227 17.95 -12.24 16.95
CA ILE A 227 17.35 -11.35 17.94
C ILE A 227 15.84 -11.25 17.67
N HIS A 228 15.04 -11.35 18.72
CA HIS A 228 13.59 -11.27 18.63
C HIS A 228 13.14 -9.84 18.23
N PRO A 229 12.21 -9.68 17.26
CA PRO A 229 11.66 -8.37 16.93
C PRO A 229 10.72 -7.85 18.03
N LEU A 230 10.53 -6.53 18.10
CA LEU A 230 9.57 -5.90 19.01
C LEU A 230 8.18 -5.80 18.38
N VAL A 231 7.14 -5.81 19.21
CA VAL A 231 5.74 -5.58 18.81
C VAL A 231 5.30 -4.20 19.29
N ILE A 232 5.16 -3.26 18.37
CA ILE A 232 5.05 -1.83 18.67
C ILE A 232 3.66 -1.26 18.39
N LYS A 233 3.24 -0.26 19.17
CA LYS A 233 2.04 0.54 18.89
C LYS A 233 2.32 1.80 18.05
N GLN A 234 3.55 2.32 18.11
CA GLN A 234 4.00 3.53 17.40
C GLN A 234 4.60 3.15 16.05
N ILE A 235 3.76 3.09 15.03
CA ILE A 235 4.13 2.54 13.72
C ILE A 235 5.00 3.54 12.96
N PRO A 236 6.25 3.18 12.62
CA PRO A 236 7.11 4.05 11.86
C PRO A 236 6.74 3.95 10.37
N GLU A 237 6.92 5.04 9.62
CA GLU A 237 6.41 5.18 8.26
C GLU A 237 6.96 4.14 7.28
N GLU A 238 8.18 3.64 7.50
CA GLU A 238 8.82 2.65 6.63
C GLU A 238 8.04 1.33 6.55
N ASN A 239 7.26 1.00 7.59
CA ASN A 239 6.40 -0.18 7.57
C ASN A 239 5.22 0.01 6.59
N CYS A 240 4.70 1.23 6.45
CA CYS A 240 3.69 1.58 5.44
C CYS A 240 4.32 1.61 4.03
N ILE A 241 5.46 2.30 3.89
CA ILE A 241 6.15 2.52 2.60
C ILE A 241 6.60 1.19 1.98
N ARG A 242 6.88 0.15 2.79
CA ARG A 242 7.26 -1.19 2.31
C ARG A 242 6.28 -1.75 1.27
N CYS A 243 4.99 -1.47 1.41
CA CYS A 243 3.97 -1.84 0.42
C CYS A 243 3.57 -0.65 -0.46
N HIS A 244 3.43 0.55 0.10
CA HIS A 244 2.94 1.75 -0.61
C HIS A 244 3.98 2.45 -1.52
N ASN A 245 5.01 1.74 -2.01
CA ASN A 245 6.05 2.28 -2.89
C ASN A 245 5.94 1.91 -4.38
N ARG A 246 4.96 1.09 -4.80
CA ARG A 246 4.86 0.60 -6.19
C ARG A 246 3.65 1.08 -6.97
N SER A 247 2.41 0.74 -6.58
CA SER A 247 1.22 1.03 -7.41
C SER A 247 0.98 2.55 -7.52
N GLY A 248 0.27 3.15 -6.58
CA GLY A 248 0.08 4.61 -6.53
C GLY A 248 1.34 5.39 -6.08
N ARG A 249 2.39 4.69 -5.62
CA ARG A 249 3.66 5.27 -5.14
C ARG A 249 3.51 6.28 -3.99
N ILE A 250 2.36 6.26 -3.31
CA ILE A 250 1.97 7.21 -2.26
C ILE A 250 3.00 7.36 -1.15
N GLY A 251 3.55 6.24 -0.66
CA GLY A 251 4.52 6.28 0.43
C GLY A 251 5.84 6.93 0.03
N ILE A 252 6.27 6.76 -1.22
CA ILE A 252 7.50 7.39 -1.71
C ILE A 252 7.27 8.83 -2.16
N SER A 253 6.10 9.16 -2.71
CA SER A 253 5.78 10.56 -3.04
C SER A 253 5.66 11.44 -1.81
N TYR A 254 5.09 10.92 -0.71
CA TYR A 254 5.05 11.59 0.59
C TYR A 254 6.43 12.02 1.08
N THR A 255 7.41 11.14 0.90
CA THR A 255 8.82 11.34 1.27
C THR A 255 9.66 12.04 0.18
N GLY A 256 9.01 12.63 -0.83
CA GLY A 256 9.68 13.41 -1.88
C GLY A 256 10.47 12.56 -2.88
N ILE A 257 10.15 11.27 -3.00
CA ILE A 257 10.81 10.31 -3.89
C ILE A 257 9.90 10.01 -5.09
N PHE A 258 10.42 10.25 -6.29
CA PHE A 258 9.79 9.86 -7.54
C PHE A 258 10.56 8.72 -8.18
N GLU A 259 9.87 7.61 -8.47
CA GLU A 259 10.45 6.52 -9.26
C GLU A 259 10.75 7.01 -10.69
N SER A 260 12.02 6.96 -11.08
CA SER A 260 12.46 7.39 -12.41
C SER A 260 12.19 6.34 -13.50
N GLU A 261 12.35 6.71 -14.76
CA GLU A 261 12.17 5.84 -15.95
C GLU A 261 13.22 4.72 -16.10
N GLY A 262 13.76 4.17 -15.02
CA GLY A 262 14.61 2.98 -15.07
C GLY A 262 16.02 3.17 -15.66
N TYR A 263 16.33 4.32 -16.26
CA TYR A 263 17.64 4.57 -16.91
C TYR A 263 18.79 4.88 -15.94
N GLY A 264 18.55 4.88 -14.62
CA GLY A 264 19.58 5.18 -13.63
C GLY A 264 20.16 6.59 -13.77
N THR A 265 19.37 7.54 -14.26
CA THR A 265 19.75 8.95 -14.41
C THR A 265 19.36 9.77 -13.18
N PRO A 266 20.11 10.85 -12.84
CA PRO A 266 21.35 11.29 -13.51
C PRO A 266 22.51 10.32 -13.27
N TYR A 267 23.35 10.11 -14.29
CA TYR A 267 24.53 9.25 -14.18
C TYR A 267 25.56 9.85 -13.21
N GLU A 268 26.20 9.00 -12.42
CA GLU A 268 27.22 9.36 -11.44
C GLU A 268 28.58 8.83 -11.91
N LYS A 269 29.48 9.72 -12.35
CA LYS A 269 30.84 9.37 -12.82
C LYS A 269 30.86 8.26 -13.89
N GLY A 270 29.91 8.29 -14.83
CA GLY A 270 29.79 7.29 -15.90
C GLY A 270 29.09 5.98 -15.48
N HIS A 271 28.58 5.92 -14.25
CA HIS A 271 27.77 4.79 -13.76
C HIS A 271 26.31 5.20 -13.56
N LEU A 272 25.41 4.21 -13.49
CA LEU A 272 24.03 4.41 -13.07
C LEU A 272 23.98 5.04 -11.68
N SER A 273 22.95 5.84 -11.42
CA SER A 273 22.75 6.51 -10.13
C SER A 273 22.80 5.53 -8.95
N SER A 274 23.35 6.01 -7.84
CA SER A 274 23.31 5.31 -6.56
C SER A 274 21.91 5.36 -5.90
N ASN A 275 21.02 6.25 -6.36
CA ASN A 275 19.64 6.35 -5.91
C ASN A 275 18.79 5.20 -6.47
N ARG A 276 18.76 4.09 -5.72
CA ARG A 276 18.07 2.86 -6.10
C ARG A 276 16.86 2.55 -5.22
N LEU A 277 15.92 1.80 -5.78
CA LEU A 277 14.79 1.17 -5.09
C LEU A 277 14.84 -0.36 -5.32
N PRO A 278 14.16 -1.17 -4.50
CA PRO A 278 14.06 -2.61 -4.68
C PRO A 278 13.55 -2.98 -6.08
N GLY A 279 14.10 -4.07 -6.62
CA GLY A 279 13.74 -4.60 -7.94
C GLY A 279 14.43 -3.91 -9.11
N GLY A 280 15.65 -3.39 -8.92
CA GLY A 280 16.43 -2.77 -10.00
C GLY A 280 15.92 -1.40 -10.46
N ARG A 281 15.06 -0.76 -9.66
CA ARG A 281 14.48 0.55 -9.95
C ARG A 281 15.39 1.68 -9.46
N PHE A 282 15.20 2.86 -10.02
CA PHE A 282 15.93 4.09 -9.66
C PHE A 282 14.96 5.21 -9.30
N TYR A 283 15.42 6.22 -8.56
CA TYR A 283 14.57 7.33 -8.15
C TYR A 283 15.26 8.69 -8.23
N LEU A 284 14.43 9.73 -8.35
CA LEU A 284 14.80 11.13 -8.19
C LEU A 284 14.22 11.66 -6.88
N LYS A 285 14.90 12.63 -6.28
CA LYS A 285 14.37 13.41 -5.17
C LYS A 285 13.72 14.67 -5.73
N ILE A 286 12.47 14.93 -5.33
CA ILE A 286 11.69 16.11 -5.71
C ILE A 286 11.36 16.88 -4.42
N ALA A 287 10.12 17.32 -4.25
CA ALA A 287 9.62 18.01 -3.07
C ALA A 287 8.78 17.05 -2.25
N GLU A 288 9.14 16.90 -0.98
CA GLU A 288 8.37 16.15 0.00
C GLU A 288 7.02 16.82 0.25
N ASP A 289 6.04 16.05 0.75
CA ASP A 289 4.81 16.62 1.28
C ASP A 289 5.13 17.54 2.47
N ILE A 290 4.43 18.66 2.60
CA ILE A 290 4.62 19.63 3.67
C ILE A 290 4.41 19.02 5.06
N HIS A 291 3.55 18.01 5.18
CA HIS A 291 3.32 17.29 6.43
C HIS A 291 4.52 16.41 6.77
N HIS A 292 5.08 15.69 5.78
CA HIS A 292 6.30 14.90 5.96
C HIS A 292 7.49 15.79 6.32
N LYS A 293 7.65 16.92 5.62
CA LYS A 293 8.70 17.92 5.92
C LYS A 293 8.59 18.47 7.35
N LYS A 294 7.39 18.47 7.92
CA LYS A 294 7.14 18.84 9.32
C LYS A 294 7.34 17.69 10.31
N GLU A 295 7.73 16.51 9.85
CA GLU A 295 7.98 15.27 10.59
C GLU A 295 6.69 14.54 11.03
N MET A 296 5.59 14.70 10.28
CA MET A 296 4.40 13.87 10.46
C MET A 296 4.59 12.50 9.79
N ALA A 297 4.11 11.45 10.46
CA ALA A 297 4.02 10.10 9.92
C ALA A 297 2.61 9.80 9.40
N CYS A 298 2.45 8.72 8.62
CA CYS A 298 1.16 8.32 8.07
C CYS A 298 0.04 8.22 9.14
N ILE A 299 0.39 7.69 10.32
CA ILE A 299 -0.55 7.47 11.44
C ILE A 299 -0.96 8.75 12.17
N ASP A 300 -0.33 9.89 11.89
CA ASP A 300 -0.74 11.18 12.45
C ASP A 300 -2.05 11.67 11.81
N CYS A 301 -2.28 11.29 10.55
CA CYS A 301 -3.53 11.51 9.82
C CYS A 301 -4.42 10.27 9.83
N HIS A 302 -3.93 9.14 9.31
CA HIS A 302 -4.69 7.91 9.14
C HIS A 302 -5.01 7.27 10.50
N THR A 303 -6.29 7.00 10.75
CA THR A 303 -6.74 6.50 12.05
C THR A 303 -6.61 4.98 12.16
N ARG A 304 -6.74 4.46 13.38
CA ARG A 304 -6.72 3.01 13.62
C ARG A 304 -7.85 2.28 12.88
N ASP A 305 -9.08 2.75 13.00
CA ASP A 305 -10.25 2.09 12.40
C ASP A 305 -10.24 2.23 10.86
N GLU A 306 -9.58 3.24 10.30
CA GLU A 306 -9.36 3.34 8.86
C GLU A 306 -8.30 2.35 8.37
N ILE A 307 -7.14 2.28 9.04
CA ILE A 307 -6.02 1.42 8.63
C ILE A 307 -6.36 -0.05 8.89
N MET A 308 -6.79 -0.39 10.10
CA MET A 308 -7.05 -1.77 10.51
C MET A 308 -8.46 -2.24 10.13
N GLY A 309 -9.31 -1.35 9.64
CA GLY A 309 -10.72 -1.62 9.37
C GLY A 309 -11.61 -1.41 10.59
N ASP A 310 -12.89 -1.17 10.32
CA ASP A 310 -13.94 -1.01 11.33
C ASP A 310 -14.79 -2.29 11.49
N GLY A 311 -14.44 -3.36 10.76
CA GLY A 311 -15.17 -4.62 10.70
C GLY A 311 -16.08 -4.75 9.48
N THR A 312 -16.27 -3.67 8.72
CA THR A 312 -17.03 -3.68 7.47
C THR A 312 -16.12 -4.07 6.30
N SER A 313 -16.59 -4.96 5.43
CA SER A 313 -15.92 -5.30 4.17
C SER A 313 -16.38 -4.35 3.06
N TYR A 314 -15.54 -3.36 2.75
CA TYR A 314 -15.78 -2.38 1.70
C TYR A 314 -15.41 -2.92 0.31
N ALA A 315 -16.13 -2.48 -0.72
CA ALA A 315 -15.79 -2.79 -2.12
C ALA A 315 -14.71 -1.82 -2.62
N HIS A 316 -14.74 -0.58 -2.15
CA HIS A 316 -13.92 0.50 -2.66
C HIS A 316 -13.22 1.29 -1.55
N TYR A 317 -12.05 1.87 -1.87
CA TYR A 317 -11.22 2.54 -0.86
C TYR A 317 -11.87 3.81 -0.31
N GLU A 318 -12.63 4.53 -1.14
CA GLU A 318 -13.35 5.75 -0.75
C GLU A 318 -14.42 5.50 0.31
N GLU A 319 -14.92 4.27 0.44
CA GLU A 319 -15.88 3.87 1.47
C GLU A 319 -15.21 3.59 2.82
N GLN A 320 -13.96 3.09 2.80
CA GLN A 320 -13.16 2.85 4.00
C GLN A 320 -12.52 4.15 4.52
N LEU A 321 -12.10 5.04 3.60
CA LEU A 321 -11.41 6.30 3.87
C LEU A 321 -12.29 7.28 4.67
N GLU A 322 -11.82 7.67 5.84
CA GLU A 322 -12.49 8.63 6.72
C GLU A 322 -11.72 9.94 6.93
N ILE A 323 -10.41 9.99 6.62
CA ILE A 323 -9.64 11.21 6.71
C ILE A 323 -9.94 12.18 5.57
N SER A 324 -9.71 13.47 5.79
CA SER A 324 -9.82 14.53 4.79
C SER A 324 -8.80 15.64 5.11
N CYS A 325 -8.73 16.72 4.33
CA CYS A 325 -7.98 17.89 4.77
C CYS A 325 -8.72 18.64 5.89
N GLU A 326 -10.05 18.69 5.80
CA GLU A 326 -10.94 19.49 6.64
C GLU A 326 -11.00 19.04 8.10
N PHE A 327 -10.75 17.76 8.40
CA PHE A 327 -10.70 17.30 9.78
C PHE A 327 -9.55 17.96 10.59
N CYS A 328 -8.53 18.51 9.93
CA CYS A 328 -7.47 19.32 10.56
C CYS A 328 -7.55 20.80 10.16
N HIS A 329 -7.88 21.06 8.90
CA HIS A 329 -7.98 22.40 8.32
C HIS A 329 -9.44 22.84 8.22
N SER A 330 -10.05 23.11 9.38
CA SER A 330 -11.38 23.72 9.47
C SER A 330 -11.51 24.55 10.74
N ASP A 331 -12.61 25.28 10.87
CA ASP A 331 -12.93 26.03 12.09
C ASP A 331 -13.19 25.12 13.30
N LYS A 332 -13.57 23.86 13.07
CA LYS A 332 -13.88 22.85 14.09
C LYS A 332 -13.22 21.50 13.75
N PRO A 333 -11.87 21.42 13.85
CA PRO A 333 -11.14 20.20 13.51
C PRO A 333 -11.43 19.06 14.51
N GLY A 334 -11.02 17.85 14.14
CA GLY A 334 -11.01 16.67 14.99
C GLY A 334 -12.13 15.68 14.74
N THR A 335 -12.87 15.78 13.63
CA THR A 335 -13.94 14.84 13.27
C THR A 335 -13.72 14.26 11.89
N THR A 336 -13.64 12.94 11.76
CA THR A 336 -13.50 12.24 10.48
C THR A 336 -14.81 12.25 9.69
N ARG A 337 -14.77 11.88 8.40
CA ARG A 337 -15.97 11.73 7.54
C ARG A 337 -17.00 10.74 8.13
N LYS A 338 -16.53 9.76 8.91
CA LYS A 338 -17.37 8.77 9.63
C LYS A 338 -17.75 9.21 11.04
N GLY A 339 -17.53 10.47 11.41
CA GLY A 339 -17.92 11.02 12.70
C GLY A 339 -17.02 10.61 13.88
N LYS A 340 -15.86 9.99 13.62
CA LYS A 340 -14.92 9.59 14.67
C LYS A 340 -14.10 10.79 15.13
N LYS A 341 -13.74 10.83 16.41
CA LYS A 341 -12.93 11.90 17.00
C LYS A 341 -11.45 11.53 16.97
N LEU A 342 -10.60 12.50 16.64
CA LEU A 342 -9.15 12.31 16.75
C LEU A 342 -8.71 12.23 18.20
N THR A 343 -7.93 11.19 18.50
CA THR A 343 -7.38 10.96 19.83
C THR A 343 -6.13 11.78 20.12
N ASN A 344 -5.50 12.33 19.08
CA ASN A 344 -4.25 13.09 19.16
C ASN A 344 -4.45 14.59 18.90
N LEU A 345 -5.65 15.12 19.17
CA LEU A 345 -5.95 16.54 19.05
C LEU A 345 -6.14 17.17 20.43
N LYS A 346 -5.51 18.32 20.67
CA LYS A 346 -5.70 19.13 21.89
C LYS A 346 -5.99 20.59 21.55
N LYS A 347 -6.48 21.34 22.54
CA LYS A 347 -6.60 22.78 22.48
C LYS A 347 -5.58 23.41 23.42
N GLU A 348 -4.68 24.22 22.86
CA GLU A 348 -3.58 24.88 23.58
C GLU A 348 -3.59 26.37 23.25
N GLN A 349 -3.56 27.23 24.26
CA GLN A 349 -3.54 28.70 24.09
C GLN A 349 -4.63 29.22 23.12
N GLY A 350 -5.81 28.60 23.15
CA GLY A 350 -6.94 28.95 22.29
C GLY A 350 -6.92 28.39 20.88
N ARG A 351 -5.84 27.70 20.45
CA ARG A 351 -5.70 27.07 19.12
C ARG A 351 -5.78 25.55 19.21
N PHE A 352 -6.21 24.91 18.13
CA PHE A 352 -6.14 23.46 18.01
C PHE A 352 -4.73 23.03 17.61
N VAL A 353 -4.25 21.95 18.22
CA VAL A 353 -2.92 21.39 18.03
C VAL A 353 -3.06 19.89 17.84
N LEU A 354 -2.51 19.36 16.74
CA LEU A 354 -2.34 17.93 16.52
C LEU A 354 -1.02 17.49 17.16
N ILE A 355 -1.03 16.38 17.88
CA ILE A 355 0.17 15.80 18.51
C ILE A 355 0.63 14.61 17.68
N GLY A 356 1.89 14.63 17.27
CA GLY A 356 2.52 13.53 16.55
C GLY A 356 2.58 12.27 17.41
N ARG A 357 2.13 11.14 16.87
CA ARG A 357 2.05 9.85 17.58
C ARG A 357 3.42 9.20 17.79
N ASN A 358 4.38 9.51 16.92
CA ASN A 358 5.73 8.94 16.94
C ASN A 358 6.77 9.85 17.58
N ASN A 359 6.54 11.17 17.60
CA ASN A 359 7.54 12.16 18.05
C ASN A 359 7.02 13.13 19.12
N GLU A 360 5.74 13.03 19.50
CA GLU A 360 5.06 13.92 20.46
C GLU A 360 5.11 15.40 20.09
N LYS A 361 5.47 15.73 18.84
CA LYS A 361 5.59 17.11 18.38
C LYS A 361 4.20 17.75 18.27
N HIS A 362 4.11 19.02 18.67
CA HIS A 362 2.88 19.81 18.64
C HIS A 362 2.78 20.58 17.32
N TYR A 363 1.72 20.30 16.55
CA TYR A 363 1.45 20.92 15.25
C TYR A 363 0.24 21.85 15.33
N PRO A 364 0.43 23.18 15.36
CA PRO A 364 -0.67 24.12 15.33
C PRO A 364 -1.50 23.97 14.05
N LEU A 365 -2.82 23.83 14.21
CA LEU A 365 -3.74 23.71 13.09
C LEU A 365 -4.25 25.10 12.69
N SER A 366 -4.43 25.29 11.39
CA SER A 366 -4.93 26.54 10.82
C SER A 366 -6.02 26.24 9.79
N PRO A 367 -7.15 26.97 9.82
CA PRO A 367 -8.18 26.84 8.81
C PRO A 367 -7.69 27.37 7.44
N PRO A 368 -8.36 27.00 6.34
CA PRO A 368 -8.04 27.51 5.01
C PRO A 368 -8.19 29.04 4.91
N LYS A 369 -7.42 29.68 4.04
CA LYS A 369 -7.49 31.13 3.81
C LYS A 369 -8.78 31.48 3.08
N LYS A 370 -9.59 32.40 3.64
CA LYS A 370 -10.91 32.74 3.08
C LYS A 370 -10.83 33.34 1.68
N GLU A 371 -9.80 34.13 1.38
CA GLU A 371 -9.67 34.88 0.13
C GLU A 371 -9.42 33.95 -1.08
N SER A 372 -8.72 32.84 -0.87
CA SER A 372 -8.34 31.90 -1.94
C SER A 372 -9.20 30.63 -1.91
N CYS A 373 -9.41 30.05 -0.73
CA CYS A 373 -10.19 28.82 -0.56
C CYS A 373 -11.71 29.08 -0.56
N GLY A 374 -12.15 30.32 -0.26
CA GLY A 374 -13.56 30.71 -0.27
C GLY A 374 -14.07 31.21 -1.62
N TYR A 375 -13.24 31.22 -2.68
CA TYR A 375 -13.63 31.73 -3.99
C TYR A 375 -14.73 30.84 -4.62
N PRO A 376 -15.93 31.38 -4.91
CA PRO A 376 -17.07 30.56 -5.38
C PRO A 376 -16.79 29.76 -6.65
N GLY A 377 -15.99 30.30 -7.58
CA GLY A 377 -15.62 29.62 -8.83
C GLY A 377 -14.75 28.37 -8.64
N HIS A 378 -14.14 28.21 -7.46
CA HIS A 378 -13.29 27.08 -7.10
C HIS A 378 -13.93 26.16 -6.05
N LYS A 379 -15.21 26.36 -5.73
CA LYS A 379 -15.89 25.57 -4.68
C LYS A 379 -15.85 24.06 -4.90
N ARG A 380 -15.79 23.61 -6.16
CA ARG A 380 -15.71 22.19 -6.53
C ARG A 380 -14.28 21.62 -6.43
N LEU A 381 -13.24 22.43 -6.26
CA LEU A 381 -11.87 21.94 -6.22
C LEU A 381 -11.58 21.28 -4.87
N THR A 382 -11.16 20.04 -4.93
CA THR A 382 -10.51 19.37 -3.79
C THR A 382 -9.21 20.08 -3.41
N CYS A 383 -8.84 20.01 -2.12
CA CYS A 383 -7.67 20.72 -1.60
C CYS A 383 -6.39 20.30 -2.33
N GLU A 384 -6.19 19.00 -2.55
CA GLU A 384 -5.04 18.45 -3.24
C GLU A 384 -4.94 18.89 -4.70
N SER A 385 -6.07 19.17 -5.38
CA SER A 385 -6.07 19.67 -6.75
C SER A 385 -5.39 21.02 -6.89
N CYS A 386 -5.41 21.83 -5.83
CA CYS A 386 -4.68 23.09 -5.72
C CYS A 386 -3.31 22.91 -5.06
N HIS A 387 -3.20 22.10 -4.01
CA HIS A 387 -1.99 22.05 -3.18
C HIS A 387 -0.97 20.99 -3.58
N SER A 388 -1.25 20.09 -4.52
CA SER A 388 -0.28 19.10 -5.01
C SER A 388 0.39 19.60 -6.28
N THR A 389 1.70 19.86 -6.25
CA THR A 389 2.43 20.42 -7.40
C THR A 389 2.95 19.36 -8.36
N TRP A 390 2.97 18.09 -7.93
CA TRP A 390 3.44 16.97 -8.74
C TRP A 390 2.71 15.67 -8.34
N VAL A 391 2.62 14.71 -9.25
CA VAL A 391 1.99 13.40 -9.01
C VAL A 391 2.65 12.33 -9.89
N PRO A 392 3.07 11.17 -9.34
CA PRO A 392 3.57 10.07 -10.15
C PRO A 392 2.51 9.57 -11.14
N GLN A 393 2.84 9.54 -12.43
CA GLN A 393 1.94 9.14 -13.52
C GLN A 393 2.63 8.14 -14.43
N CYS A 394 2.22 6.86 -14.39
CA CYS A 394 2.76 5.79 -15.24
C CYS A 394 1.86 5.57 -16.46
N TYR A 395 2.35 5.89 -17.64
CA TYR A 395 1.57 5.82 -18.88
C TYR A 395 1.87 4.56 -19.68
N GLY A 396 0.80 3.95 -20.22
CA GLY A 396 0.83 2.79 -21.10
C GLY A 396 1.53 1.57 -20.49
N CYS A 397 0.80 0.75 -19.74
CA CYS A 397 1.25 -0.51 -19.16
C CYS A 397 1.21 -1.61 -20.22
N HIS A 398 2.38 -2.14 -20.59
CA HIS A 398 2.48 -3.24 -21.56
C HIS A 398 2.59 -4.55 -20.79
N VAL A 399 1.59 -5.40 -20.94
CA VAL A 399 1.47 -6.64 -20.17
C VAL A 399 1.53 -7.83 -21.12
N LYS A 400 2.49 -8.71 -20.91
CA LYS A 400 2.65 -9.92 -21.72
C LYS A 400 2.54 -11.16 -20.86
N ARG A 401 1.73 -12.14 -21.28
CA ARG A 401 1.75 -13.50 -20.73
C ARG A 401 2.32 -14.48 -21.74
N ASP A 402 3.35 -15.24 -21.34
CA ASP A 402 3.94 -16.30 -22.15
C ASP A 402 3.69 -17.69 -21.56
N LYS A 403 2.81 -18.48 -22.20
CA LYS A 403 2.43 -19.83 -21.74
C LYS A 403 3.55 -20.86 -21.84
N ARG A 404 4.65 -20.58 -22.56
CA ARG A 404 5.78 -21.51 -22.69
C ARG A 404 6.65 -21.59 -21.44
N GLU A 405 6.55 -20.57 -20.60
CA GLU A 405 7.36 -20.37 -19.41
C GLU A 405 6.51 -20.53 -18.14
N THR A 406 7.17 -20.58 -16.99
CA THR A 406 6.51 -20.61 -15.67
C THR A 406 6.86 -19.36 -14.86
N ASP A 407 5.99 -19.00 -13.92
CA ASP A 407 6.24 -17.93 -12.97
C ASP A 407 5.65 -18.27 -11.59
N LEU A 408 6.17 -17.61 -10.57
CA LEU A 408 5.82 -17.88 -9.18
C LEU A 408 4.47 -17.26 -8.84
N ASP A 409 3.47 -18.09 -8.59
CA ASP A 409 2.26 -17.67 -7.89
C ASP A 409 2.63 -17.30 -6.45
N LYS A 410 2.57 -16.00 -6.13
CA LYS A 410 2.97 -15.47 -4.81
C LYS A 410 1.93 -15.72 -3.72
N LEU A 411 0.70 -16.15 -4.06
CA LEU A 411 -0.27 -16.61 -3.07
C LEU A 411 0.05 -18.03 -2.60
N THR A 412 0.36 -18.93 -3.53
CA THR A 412 0.57 -20.36 -3.24
C THR A 412 2.04 -20.76 -3.09
N LEU A 413 2.97 -19.89 -3.48
CA LEU A 413 4.42 -20.08 -3.52
C LEU A 413 4.85 -21.26 -4.42
N LYS A 414 4.09 -21.49 -5.48
CA LYS A 414 4.36 -22.54 -6.48
C LYS A 414 4.63 -21.92 -7.83
N GLN A 415 5.57 -22.51 -8.57
CA GLN A 415 5.73 -22.21 -9.99
C GLN A 415 4.50 -22.73 -10.75
N THR A 416 3.84 -21.86 -11.51
CA THR A 416 2.68 -22.21 -12.33
C THR A 416 2.90 -21.74 -13.78
N PRO A 417 2.27 -22.39 -14.79
CA PRO A 417 2.43 -22.01 -16.19
C PRO A 417 2.01 -20.57 -16.47
N GLY A 418 2.65 -19.93 -17.46
CA GLY A 418 2.37 -18.56 -17.87
C GLY A 418 3.29 -17.57 -17.15
N TRP A 419 4.34 -17.12 -17.82
CA TRP A 419 5.19 -16.05 -17.32
C TRP A 419 4.63 -14.67 -17.66
N TRP A 420 4.55 -13.79 -16.66
CA TRP A 420 4.10 -12.41 -16.86
C TRP A 420 5.26 -11.43 -16.86
N GLU A 421 5.21 -10.52 -17.82
CA GLU A 421 6.11 -9.38 -17.92
C GLU A 421 5.29 -8.08 -17.98
N GLU A 422 5.69 -7.09 -17.18
CA GLU A 422 5.08 -5.76 -17.13
C GLU A 422 6.12 -4.72 -17.52
N GLY A 423 5.82 -3.97 -18.59
CA GLY A 423 6.54 -2.78 -19.02
C GLY A 423 5.67 -1.54 -18.89
N ARG A 424 6.28 -0.36 -18.99
CA ARG A 424 5.54 0.90 -19.14
C ARG A 424 6.13 1.71 -20.28
N SER A 425 5.31 2.57 -20.90
CA SER A 425 5.76 3.43 -22.00
C SER A 425 6.61 4.58 -21.47
N TYR A 426 6.12 5.28 -20.43
CA TYR A 426 6.85 6.35 -19.77
C TYR A 426 6.28 6.66 -18.37
N ILE A 427 7.05 7.34 -17.51
CA ILE A 427 6.56 7.90 -16.24
C ILE A 427 6.86 9.41 -16.17
N ARG A 428 5.89 10.19 -15.67
CA ARG A 428 6.03 11.64 -15.44
C ARG A 428 5.56 12.01 -14.04
N TYR A 429 6.00 13.16 -13.54
CA TYR A 429 5.53 13.70 -12.26
C TYR A 429 4.82 15.06 -12.40
N GLU A 430 5.03 15.77 -13.51
CA GLU A 430 4.59 17.15 -13.68
C GLU A 430 3.12 17.26 -14.11
N LYS A 431 2.54 18.46 -13.92
CA LYS A 431 1.21 18.87 -14.39
C LYS A 431 0.10 17.86 -14.06
N PRO A 432 -0.26 17.71 -12.76
CA PRO A 432 -1.36 16.84 -12.36
C PRO A 432 -2.63 17.09 -13.19
N MET A 433 -3.14 16.05 -13.85
CA MET A 433 -4.38 16.12 -14.61
C MET A 433 -5.58 16.23 -13.67
N LEU A 434 -6.57 17.03 -14.05
CA LEU A 434 -7.81 17.20 -13.31
C LEU A 434 -8.99 16.59 -14.06
N ALA A 435 -9.95 16.07 -13.31
CA ALA A 435 -11.19 15.52 -13.82
C ALA A 435 -12.33 15.76 -12.81
N VAL A 436 -13.54 15.34 -13.17
CA VAL A 436 -14.71 15.44 -12.30
C VAL A 436 -15.04 14.06 -11.74
N TRP A 437 -15.10 13.96 -10.41
CA TRP A 437 -15.62 12.79 -9.71
C TRP A 437 -16.82 13.20 -8.86
N GLU A 438 -17.99 12.65 -9.18
CA GLU A 438 -19.26 13.17 -8.68
C GLU A 438 -19.39 14.66 -9.04
N ASP A 439 -19.45 15.55 -8.04
CA ASP A 439 -19.51 16.99 -8.21
C ASP A 439 -18.17 17.69 -7.94
N GLU A 440 -17.13 16.95 -7.54
CA GLU A 440 -15.81 17.49 -7.16
C GLU A 440 -14.83 17.43 -8.34
N VAL A 441 -13.89 18.36 -8.37
CA VAL A 441 -12.74 18.37 -9.27
C VAL A 441 -11.55 17.80 -8.51
N VAL A 442 -11.02 16.69 -9.03
CA VAL A 442 -10.00 15.85 -8.40
C VAL A 442 -8.78 15.68 -9.31
N ILE A 443 -7.64 15.34 -8.72
CA ILE A 443 -6.48 14.87 -9.48
C ILE A 443 -6.74 13.46 -10.00
N VAL A 444 -6.48 13.25 -11.28
CA VAL A 444 -6.47 11.94 -11.91
C VAL A 444 -5.10 11.60 -12.48
N THR A 445 -4.83 10.30 -12.52
CA THR A 445 -3.63 9.72 -13.11
C THR A 445 -4.02 8.48 -13.91
N PRO A 446 -3.15 7.97 -14.80
CA PRO A 446 -3.35 6.63 -15.34
C PRO A 446 -3.54 5.61 -14.21
N GLY A 447 -4.70 4.94 -14.20
CA GLY A 447 -5.01 3.87 -13.26
C GLY A 447 -4.49 2.55 -13.81
N CYS A 448 -5.23 2.01 -14.79
CA CYS A 448 -4.85 0.84 -15.59
C CYS A 448 -4.91 1.25 -17.05
N GLN A 449 -3.75 1.35 -17.72
CA GLN A 449 -3.65 1.60 -19.16
C GLN A 449 -3.02 0.38 -19.80
N ASP A 450 -3.77 -0.72 -19.79
CA ASP A 450 -3.23 -2.02 -20.10
C ASP A 450 -3.27 -2.24 -21.61
N VAL A 451 -2.13 -2.62 -22.17
CA VAL A 451 -1.96 -3.18 -23.52
C VAL A 451 -1.55 -4.64 -23.29
N VAL A 452 -2.51 -5.55 -23.38
CA VAL A 452 -2.31 -6.96 -23.01
C VAL A 452 -2.04 -7.80 -24.24
N THR A 453 -0.97 -8.60 -24.21
CA THR A 453 -0.59 -9.57 -25.24
C THR A 453 -0.47 -10.97 -24.65
N LEU A 454 -1.17 -11.94 -25.24
CA LEU A 454 -1.17 -13.33 -24.79
C LEU A 454 -0.45 -14.20 -25.83
N ILE A 455 0.57 -14.94 -25.38
CA ILE A 455 1.35 -15.87 -26.18
C ILE A 455 0.99 -17.31 -25.81
N ASP A 456 0.67 -18.12 -26.81
CA ASP A 456 0.34 -19.54 -26.66
C ASP A 456 1.58 -20.43 -26.44
N GLU A 457 1.33 -21.72 -26.21
CA GLU A 457 2.38 -22.74 -26.03
C GLU A 457 3.28 -22.93 -27.26
N LYS A 458 2.86 -22.44 -28.44
CA LYS A 458 3.63 -22.49 -29.69
C LYS A 458 4.43 -21.21 -29.93
N GLY A 459 4.34 -20.23 -29.03
CA GLY A 459 5.02 -18.94 -29.15
C GLY A 459 4.32 -17.96 -30.09
N LYS A 460 3.05 -18.19 -30.44
CA LYS A 460 2.25 -17.29 -31.29
C LYS A 460 1.34 -16.43 -30.42
N VAL A 461 1.04 -15.22 -30.89
CA VAL A 461 0.03 -14.37 -30.28
C VAL A 461 -1.34 -15.04 -30.44
N GLU A 462 -1.98 -15.42 -29.34
CA GLU A 462 -3.33 -16.03 -29.34
C GLU A 462 -4.43 -14.98 -29.23
N ALA A 463 -4.18 -13.90 -28.48
CA ALA A 463 -5.12 -12.82 -28.24
C ALA A 463 -4.40 -11.60 -27.65
N GLY A 464 -5.09 -10.46 -27.65
CA GLY A 464 -4.68 -9.25 -26.96
C GLY A 464 -5.88 -8.33 -26.76
N PHE A 465 -5.73 -7.32 -25.93
CA PHE A 465 -6.74 -6.26 -25.76
C PHE A 465 -6.12 -5.03 -25.13
N ASP A 466 -6.76 -3.87 -25.36
CA ASP A 466 -6.38 -2.61 -24.75
C ASP A 466 -7.48 -2.12 -23.79
N ARG A 467 -7.09 -1.67 -22.60
CA ARG A 467 -8.01 -1.11 -21.61
C ARG A 467 -7.41 0.11 -20.92
N PHE A 468 -7.84 1.30 -21.34
CA PHE A 468 -7.27 2.55 -20.83
C PHE A 468 -8.21 3.26 -19.86
N THR A 469 -7.72 3.45 -18.64
CA THR A 469 -8.48 4.01 -17.53
C THR A 469 -7.67 5.05 -16.76
N MET A 470 -8.32 6.18 -16.47
CA MET A 470 -7.84 7.20 -15.54
C MET A 470 -8.49 7.00 -14.17
N ALA A 471 -7.72 7.15 -13.09
CA ALA A 471 -8.16 6.98 -11.72
C ALA A 471 -7.89 8.22 -10.88
N ALA A 472 -8.83 8.57 -10.01
CA ALA A 472 -8.66 9.62 -9.01
C ALA A 472 -7.61 9.21 -7.97
N ILE A 473 -6.80 10.16 -7.52
CA ILE A 473 -5.75 9.89 -6.52
C ILE A 473 -5.45 11.12 -5.68
N ASN A 474 -5.23 10.94 -4.38
CA ASN A 474 -4.52 11.91 -3.56
C ASN A 474 -3.02 11.59 -3.60
N PRO A 475 -2.17 12.43 -4.21
CA PRO A 475 -0.79 12.08 -4.51
C PRO A 475 0.15 12.13 -3.30
N HIS A 476 -0.30 12.69 -2.17
CA HIS A 476 0.54 12.94 -0.99
C HIS A 476 1.79 13.75 -1.33
N THR A 477 1.60 14.85 -2.06
CA THR A 477 2.65 15.78 -2.48
C THR A 477 2.24 17.23 -2.18
N THR A 478 1.43 17.40 -1.13
CA THR A 478 0.87 18.68 -0.69
C THR A 478 2.00 19.66 -0.40
N GLN A 479 1.91 20.86 -0.96
CA GLN A 479 2.86 21.94 -0.77
C GLN A 479 2.21 23.12 -0.05
N GLU A 480 3.06 23.94 0.58
CA GLU A 480 2.62 25.16 1.26
C GLU A 480 1.95 26.16 0.29
N LYS A 481 2.51 26.27 -0.93
CA LYS A 481 1.96 27.10 -2.00
C LYS A 481 1.11 26.24 -2.93
N GLY A 482 -0.09 26.70 -3.25
CA GLY A 482 -0.93 26.10 -4.29
C GLY A 482 -0.38 26.34 -5.70
N ARG A 483 -0.90 25.60 -6.66
CA ARG A 483 -0.61 25.70 -8.09
C ARG A 483 -0.96 27.08 -8.63
N ASP A 484 -0.19 27.55 -9.61
CA ASP A 484 -0.46 28.82 -10.27
C ASP A 484 -1.70 28.72 -11.18
N CYS A 485 -2.45 29.81 -11.32
CA CYS A 485 -3.71 29.82 -12.09
C CYS A 485 -3.55 29.28 -13.53
N ALA A 486 -2.41 29.58 -14.19
CA ALA A 486 -2.13 29.14 -15.56
C ALA A 486 -2.00 27.62 -15.69
N ASP A 487 -1.57 26.93 -14.63
CA ASP A 487 -1.45 25.48 -14.62
C ASP A 487 -2.82 24.80 -14.70
N CYS A 488 -3.88 25.41 -14.19
CA CYS A 488 -5.25 24.88 -14.31
C CYS A 488 -6.01 25.45 -15.50
N HIS A 489 -5.84 26.74 -15.81
CA HIS A 489 -6.66 27.44 -16.81
C HIS A 489 -6.04 27.53 -18.21
N SER A 490 -4.79 27.09 -18.38
CA SER A 490 -4.08 27.19 -19.67
C SER A 490 -3.28 25.95 -20.06
N SER A 491 -3.07 25.01 -19.13
CA SER A 491 -2.38 23.75 -19.42
C SER A 491 -3.33 22.73 -20.07
N PRO A 492 -3.12 22.33 -21.33
CA PRO A 492 -3.92 21.27 -21.93
C PRO A 492 -3.77 19.94 -21.20
N LYS A 493 -2.56 19.65 -20.68
CA LYS A 493 -2.28 18.45 -19.91
C LYS A 493 -3.12 18.38 -18.64
N THR A 494 -3.21 19.48 -17.90
CA THR A 494 -4.01 19.57 -16.67
C THR A 494 -5.50 19.40 -16.98
N LEU A 495 -5.98 19.88 -18.13
CA LEU A 495 -7.38 19.77 -18.56
C LEU A 495 -7.76 18.40 -19.14
N GLY A 496 -6.84 17.45 -19.15
CA GLY A 496 -7.06 16.12 -19.70
C GLY A 496 -7.00 16.03 -21.22
N LEU A 497 -6.62 17.12 -21.91
CA LEU A 497 -6.38 17.08 -23.34
C LEU A 497 -5.09 16.34 -23.68
N GLY A 498 -4.11 16.32 -22.78
CA GLY A 498 -2.78 15.75 -22.99
C GLY A 498 -1.70 16.81 -23.23
N GLU A 499 -0.43 16.41 -23.30
CA GLU A 499 0.64 17.29 -23.76
C GLU A 499 0.41 17.67 -25.22
N GLY A 500 0.52 18.96 -25.53
CA GLY A 500 0.18 19.47 -26.85
C GLY A 500 -0.05 20.97 -26.85
N THR A 501 -0.54 21.45 -28.00
CA THR A 501 -0.81 22.88 -28.21
C THR A 501 -2.30 23.10 -28.42
N VAL A 502 -2.88 23.98 -27.62
CA VAL A 502 -4.23 24.51 -27.84
C VAL A 502 -4.11 25.77 -28.69
N LEU A 503 -4.77 25.76 -29.83
CA LEU A 503 -4.76 26.84 -30.81
C LEU A 503 -6.17 27.34 -31.04
N LYS A 504 -6.30 28.63 -31.33
CA LYS A 504 -7.57 29.20 -31.79
C LYS A 504 -7.51 29.38 -33.30
N LYS A 505 -8.41 28.71 -34.03
CA LYS A 505 -8.53 28.83 -35.48
C LYS A 505 -10.00 29.03 -35.86
N ASP A 506 -10.29 30.08 -36.61
CA ASP A 506 -11.65 30.43 -37.08
C ASP A 506 -12.67 30.56 -35.93
N GLY A 507 -12.24 31.13 -34.80
CA GLY A 507 -13.07 31.31 -33.61
C GLY A 507 -13.25 30.05 -32.75
N LYS A 508 -12.77 28.88 -33.19
CA LYS A 508 -12.89 27.61 -32.46
C LYS A 508 -11.55 27.19 -31.85
N TRP A 509 -11.63 26.54 -30.70
CA TRP A 509 -10.48 25.88 -30.08
C TRP A 509 -10.14 24.60 -30.85
N LYS A 510 -8.86 24.39 -31.09
CA LYS A 510 -8.30 23.16 -31.65
C LYS A 510 -7.17 22.71 -30.76
N PHE A 511 -7.01 21.40 -30.60
CA PHE A 511 -5.91 20.81 -29.88
C PHE A 511 -5.07 19.95 -30.81
N VAL A 512 -3.76 20.11 -30.75
CA VAL A 512 -2.77 19.30 -31.47
C VAL A 512 -1.96 18.52 -30.44
N PRO A 513 -2.18 17.20 -30.30
CA PRO A 513 -1.49 16.40 -29.30
C PRO A 513 -0.03 16.13 -29.70
N VAL A 514 0.83 15.97 -28.68
CA VAL A 514 2.19 15.41 -28.85
C VAL A 514 2.12 13.88 -28.95
N ASP A 515 1.38 13.25 -28.04
CA ASP A 515 1.18 11.79 -28.06
C ASP A 515 0.04 11.42 -29.03
N GLN A 516 0.31 10.48 -29.93
CA GLN A 516 -0.64 9.98 -30.93
C GLN A 516 -1.05 8.53 -30.69
N GLY A 517 -0.70 7.98 -29.52
CA GLY A 517 -0.89 6.58 -29.18
C GLY A 517 0.12 5.68 -29.86
N VAL A 518 -0.08 4.37 -29.68
CA VAL A 518 0.76 3.31 -30.23
C VAL A 518 -0.07 2.34 -31.06
N GLU A 519 0.57 1.61 -31.96
CA GLU A 519 -0.06 0.49 -32.66
C GLU A 519 -0.07 -0.75 -31.76
N THR A 520 -1.23 -1.37 -31.59
CA THR A 520 -1.42 -2.61 -30.84
C THR A 520 -2.11 -3.66 -31.73
N GLY A 521 -2.41 -4.83 -31.17
CA GLY A 521 -3.22 -5.85 -31.85
C GLY A 521 -4.65 -5.37 -32.15
N GLU A 522 -5.17 -4.40 -31.39
CA GLU A 522 -6.52 -3.85 -31.53
C GLU A 522 -6.56 -2.60 -32.43
N GLY A 523 -5.41 -2.16 -32.93
CA GLY A 523 -5.24 -0.98 -33.77
C GLY A 523 -4.52 0.17 -33.04
N ARG A 524 -4.64 1.39 -33.57
CA ARG A 524 -4.00 2.56 -32.97
C ARG A 524 -4.77 3.03 -31.75
N THR A 525 -4.08 3.15 -30.63
CA THR A 525 -4.65 3.66 -29.38
C THR A 525 -4.81 5.18 -29.42
N VAL A 526 -5.56 5.74 -28.48
CA VAL A 526 -5.43 7.17 -28.15
C VAL A 526 -4.06 7.42 -27.49
N GLY A 527 -3.57 8.66 -27.51
CA GLY A 527 -2.38 9.00 -26.74
C GLY A 527 -2.67 8.84 -25.25
N PHE A 528 -1.66 8.38 -24.51
CA PHE A 528 -1.86 7.87 -23.16
C PHE A 528 -2.26 8.98 -22.18
N ASP A 529 -1.89 10.22 -22.44
CA ASP A 529 -2.29 11.36 -21.61
C ASP A 529 -3.52 12.13 -22.10
N ASN A 530 -4.17 11.67 -23.17
CA ASN A 530 -5.40 12.24 -23.70
C ASN A 530 -6.64 11.57 -23.05
N PHE A 531 -7.22 12.20 -22.04
CA PHE A 531 -8.47 11.73 -21.43
C PHE A 531 -9.72 12.23 -22.17
N VAL A 532 -9.63 13.41 -22.82
CA VAL A 532 -10.75 14.06 -23.47
C VAL A 532 -10.34 14.83 -24.72
N THR A 533 -11.27 14.95 -25.67
CA THR A 533 -11.15 15.87 -26.81
C THR A 533 -11.44 17.31 -26.39
N ILE A 534 -11.01 18.29 -27.21
CA ILE A 534 -11.28 19.72 -26.96
C ILE A 534 -12.79 20.06 -26.92
N ASP A 535 -13.62 19.25 -27.56
CA ASP A 535 -15.08 19.39 -27.57
C ASP A 535 -15.77 18.65 -26.41
N GLY A 536 -15.01 17.96 -25.55
CA GLY A 536 -15.53 17.29 -24.35
C GLY A 536 -15.96 15.84 -24.51
N LYS A 537 -15.66 15.20 -25.64
CA LYS A 537 -15.86 13.75 -25.81
C LYS A 537 -14.75 13.00 -25.07
N ALA A 538 -15.11 12.13 -24.13
CA ALA A 538 -14.18 11.25 -23.43
C ALA A 538 -13.48 10.29 -24.40
N LEU A 539 -12.18 10.08 -24.18
CA LEU A 539 -11.31 9.21 -24.98
C LEU A 539 -10.87 7.95 -24.24
N GLN A 540 -10.87 8.00 -22.91
CA GLN A 540 -10.53 6.89 -22.03
C GLN A 540 -11.61 6.73 -20.96
N HIS A 541 -11.59 5.63 -20.23
CA HIS A 541 -12.55 5.38 -19.15
C HIS A 541 -12.12 6.05 -17.85
N GLY A 542 -13.08 6.40 -17.00
CA GLY A 542 -12.81 6.66 -15.59
C GLY A 542 -12.84 5.37 -14.78
N SER A 543 -12.10 5.35 -13.66
CA SER A 543 -12.05 4.19 -12.77
C SER A 543 -13.36 3.88 -12.07
N ARG A 544 -14.25 4.87 -11.99
CA ARG A 544 -15.63 4.74 -11.52
C ARG A 544 -16.58 5.27 -12.57
N LYS A 545 -17.83 4.82 -12.53
CA LYS A 545 -18.89 5.25 -13.46
C LYS A 545 -19.12 6.78 -13.45
N ASN A 546 -18.92 7.40 -12.29
CA ASN A 546 -19.07 8.83 -12.01
C ASN A 546 -17.75 9.61 -12.09
N LEU A 547 -16.62 8.98 -12.44
CA LEU A 547 -15.36 9.65 -12.73
C LEU A 547 -15.28 9.92 -14.23
N ARG A 548 -15.25 11.19 -14.63
CA ARG A 548 -15.28 11.60 -16.03
C ARG A 548 -14.33 12.77 -16.28
N PRO A 549 -13.83 12.97 -17.51
CA PRO A 549 -13.15 14.21 -17.84
C PRO A 549 -14.13 15.40 -17.81
N PHE A 550 -13.58 16.60 -17.93
CA PHE A 550 -14.38 17.80 -18.19
C PHE A 550 -15.18 17.68 -19.48
N ASN A 551 -16.41 18.16 -19.48
CA ASN A 551 -17.20 18.28 -20.70
C ASN A 551 -16.81 19.55 -21.51
N GLY A 552 -17.35 19.70 -22.71
CA GLY A 552 -16.97 20.81 -23.61
C GLY A 552 -17.38 22.20 -23.10
N GLU A 553 -18.40 22.30 -22.25
CA GLU A 553 -18.77 23.55 -21.61
C GLU A 553 -17.79 23.92 -20.48
N GLU A 554 -17.46 22.96 -19.61
CA GLU A 554 -16.47 23.11 -18.55
C GLU A 554 -15.11 23.52 -19.15
N LEU A 555 -14.64 22.82 -20.18
CA LEU A 555 -13.38 23.15 -20.88
C LEU A 555 -13.38 24.58 -21.44
N ARG A 556 -14.46 24.98 -22.14
CA ARG A 556 -14.57 26.35 -22.69
C ARG A 556 -14.53 27.41 -21.59
N ARG A 557 -15.25 27.21 -20.49
CA ARG A 557 -15.26 28.15 -19.34
C ARG A 557 -13.89 28.24 -18.69
N ILE A 558 -13.21 27.12 -18.50
CA ILE A 558 -11.87 27.09 -17.88
C ILE A 558 -10.83 27.78 -18.77
N LEU A 559 -10.76 27.43 -20.06
CA LEU A 559 -9.82 28.02 -21.02
C LEU A 559 -10.07 29.52 -21.24
N ARG A 560 -11.34 29.96 -21.17
CA ARG A 560 -11.71 31.37 -21.24
C ARG A 560 -11.06 32.19 -20.13
N VAL A 561 -11.04 31.69 -18.90
CA VAL A 561 -10.34 32.36 -17.78
C VAL A 561 -8.83 32.43 -18.05
N GLY A 562 -8.26 31.41 -18.71
CA GLY A 562 -6.86 31.41 -19.12
C GLY A 562 -6.45 32.63 -19.96
N LEU A 563 -7.36 33.16 -20.79
CA LEU A 563 -7.12 34.37 -21.58
C LEU A 563 -6.92 35.63 -20.72
N CYS A 564 -7.53 35.68 -19.53
CA CYS A 564 -7.43 36.81 -18.61
C CYS A 564 -6.11 36.81 -17.83
N LEU A 565 -5.44 35.66 -17.71
CA LEU A 565 -4.26 35.48 -16.82
C LEU A 565 -3.01 36.25 -17.28
N GLN A 566 -2.99 36.78 -18.50
CA GLN A 566 -1.90 37.67 -18.92
C GLN A 566 -1.91 38.98 -18.11
N CYS A 567 -3.11 39.50 -17.80
CA CYS A 567 -3.30 40.76 -17.06
C CYS A 567 -3.70 40.52 -15.59
N HIS A 568 -4.45 39.45 -15.30
CA HIS A 568 -5.08 39.22 -14.01
C HIS A 568 -4.53 37.96 -13.33
N LYS A 569 -3.43 38.10 -12.58
CA LYS A 569 -2.63 36.97 -12.07
C LYS A 569 -2.91 36.57 -10.62
N THR A 570 -3.74 37.31 -9.90
CA THR A 570 -3.94 37.13 -8.45
C THR A 570 -5.41 36.98 -8.10
N TYR A 571 -5.70 36.23 -7.03
CA TYR A 571 -7.08 35.97 -6.58
C TYR A 571 -7.83 37.22 -6.14
N ASN A 572 -7.11 38.24 -5.66
CA ASN A 572 -7.70 39.47 -5.13
C ASN A 572 -7.96 40.53 -6.22
N ASP A 573 -7.63 40.20 -7.47
CA ASP A 573 -7.82 41.07 -8.63
C ASP A 573 -9.31 41.45 -8.76
N PRO A 574 -9.64 42.75 -8.90
CA PRO A 574 -11.02 43.20 -9.07
C PRO A 574 -11.78 42.51 -10.21
N ALA A 575 -11.09 42.05 -11.26
CA ALA A 575 -11.72 41.34 -12.37
C ALA A 575 -12.40 40.03 -11.97
N TYR A 576 -11.97 39.42 -10.86
CA TYR A 576 -12.53 38.17 -10.33
C TYR A 576 -13.57 38.39 -9.22
N ARG A 577 -13.71 39.61 -8.70
CA ARG A 577 -14.75 39.96 -7.72
C ARG A 577 -16.09 39.96 -8.44
N GLU A 578 -17.07 39.23 -7.90
CA GLU A 578 -18.39 39.08 -8.52
C GLU A 578 -18.33 38.59 -9.97
N TYR A 579 -17.38 37.69 -10.27
CA TYR A 579 -17.25 37.11 -11.60
C TYR A 579 -18.54 36.42 -12.02
N ASP A 580 -19.17 36.94 -13.07
CA ASP A 580 -20.32 36.35 -13.72
C ASP A 580 -19.85 35.63 -15.00
N PRO A 581 -20.00 34.30 -15.10
CA PRO A 581 -19.65 33.55 -16.30
C PRO A 581 -20.46 33.98 -17.54
N GLN A 582 -21.59 34.68 -17.38
CA GLN A 582 -22.38 35.22 -18.49
C GLN A 582 -21.91 36.60 -18.96
N ARG A 583 -21.04 37.29 -18.20
CA ARG A 583 -20.52 38.60 -18.60
C ARG A 583 -19.77 38.47 -19.93
N PRO A 584 -20.08 39.27 -20.98
CA PRO A 584 -19.41 39.14 -22.28
C PRO A 584 -17.90 39.34 -22.16
N CYS A 585 -17.11 38.49 -22.82
CA CYS A 585 -15.66 38.63 -22.76
C CYS A 585 -15.18 39.74 -23.73
N PRO A 586 -14.43 40.74 -23.26
CA PRO A 586 -13.98 41.85 -24.10
C PRO A 586 -12.98 41.42 -25.18
N VAL A 587 -12.31 40.27 -24.98
CA VAL A 587 -11.28 39.72 -25.90
C VAL A 587 -11.74 38.44 -26.61
N TYR A 588 -12.91 37.90 -26.27
CA TYR A 588 -13.40 36.63 -26.78
C TYR A 588 -14.89 36.73 -27.13
N LYS A 589 -15.21 36.52 -28.42
CA LYS A 589 -16.59 36.33 -28.85
C LYS A 589 -17.00 34.88 -28.54
N GLU A 590 -17.95 34.72 -27.63
CA GLU A 590 -18.51 33.42 -27.28
C GLU A 590 -19.26 32.83 -28.48
N PRO A 591 -19.10 31.53 -28.78
CA PRO A 591 -19.78 30.86 -29.89
C PRO A 591 -21.27 30.67 -29.62
#